data_AF-X1T066-F1
#
_entry.id   AF-X1T066-F1
#
_cell.length_a   1.000
_cell.length_b   1.000
_cell.length_c   1.000
_cell.angle_alpha   90.00
_cell.angle_beta   90.00
_cell.angle_gamma   90.00
#
_symmetry.space_group_name_H-M   'P 1'
#
loop_
_entity.id
_entity.type
_entity.pdbx_description
1 polymer ?
#
loop_
_entity_poly.entity_id
_entity_poly.type
_entity_poly.pdbx_seq_one_letter_code
_entity_poly.pdbx_strand_id
1 'polypeptide(L)'
;MKATDILNREHGLILQALEDLAGARDQIESGQPPPKEFFEKALQFLGEFADKFHHFKEEYLMFGLLALKKEGAFDGPIGALRYQHERCRKCLNEMAKSLKGYADGDDIALTTLLENLAAYISLLRRHI
;
A
#
# COMPACT_ATOMS: atom_id res chain seq x y z
N MET A 1 1.49 -1.76 -26.86
CA MET A 1 1.39 -2.01 -25.40
C MET A 1 0.06 -1.46 -24.94
N LYS A 2 -0.80 -2.25 -24.28
CA LYS A 2 -2.08 -1.76 -23.77
C LYS A 2 -1.86 -1.04 -22.43
N ALA A 3 -2.69 -0.05 -22.11
CA ALA A 3 -2.61 0.66 -20.83
C ALA A 3 -2.75 -0.29 -19.63
N THR A 4 -3.57 -1.33 -19.76
CA THR A 4 -3.73 -2.40 -18.75
C THR A 4 -2.46 -3.22 -18.54
N ASP A 5 -1.63 -3.41 -19.57
CA ASP A 5 -0.35 -4.13 -19.44
C ASP A 5 0.67 -3.30 -18.63
N ILE A 6 0.52 -1.97 -18.61
CA ILE A 6 1.33 -1.09 -17.77
C ILE A 6 0.90 -1.26 -16.32
N LEU A 7 -0.40 -1.16 -16.02
CA LEU A 7 -0.95 -1.34 -14.67
C LEU A 7 -0.54 -2.69 -14.06
N ASN A 8 -0.68 -3.79 -14.83
CA ASN A 8 -0.28 -5.13 -14.36
C ASN A 8 1.22 -5.25 -14.04
N ARG A 9 2.09 -4.54 -14.78
CA ARG A 9 3.53 -4.55 -14.47
C ARG A 9 3.85 -3.74 -13.22
N GLU A 10 3.15 -2.63 -13.02
CA GLU A 10 3.30 -1.81 -11.81
C GLU A 10 2.82 -2.55 -10.57
N HIS A 11 1.73 -3.33 -10.67
CA HIS A 11 1.31 -4.26 -9.61
C HIS A 11 2.44 -5.21 -9.21
N GLY A 12 3.22 -5.72 -10.17
CA GLY A 12 4.39 -6.56 -9.88
C GLY A 12 5.43 -5.87 -8.99
N LEU A 13 5.71 -4.58 -9.23
CA LEU A 13 6.63 -3.78 -8.40
C LEU A 13 6.04 -3.50 -7.02
N ILE A 14 4.73 -3.24 -6.94
CA ILE A 14 4.03 -3.05 -5.67
C ILE A 14 4.07 -4.33 -4.84
N LEU A 15 3.75 -5.48 -5.44
CA LEU A 15 3.82 -6.79 -4.79
C LEU A 15 5.22 -7.10 -4.26
N GLN A 16 6.28 -6.77 -5.03
CA GLN A 16 7.66 -6.93 -4.55
C GLN A 16 7.94 -6.11 -3.29
N ALA A 17 7.50 -4.84 -3.26
CA ALA A 17 7.63 -4.01 -2.07
C ALA A 17 6.84 -4.56 -0.86
N LEU A 18 5.70 -5.23 -1.10
CA LEU A 18 4.95 -5.90 -0.04
C LEU A 18 5.69 -7.12 0.53
N GLU A 19 6.42 -7.86 -0.30
CA GLU A 19 7.29 -8.96 0.18
C GLU A 19 8.42 -8.42 1.05
N ASP A 20 9.06 -7.32 0.65
CA ASP A 20 10.11 -6.67 1.45
C ASP A 20 9.56 -6.19 2.81
N LEU A 21 8.36 -5.61 2.84
CA LEU A 21 7.69 -5.22 4.07
C LEU A 21 7.30 -6.42 4.95
N ALA A 22 6.88 -7.54 4.35
CA ALA A 22 6.60 -8.77 5.09
C ALA A 22 7.87 -9.32 5.75
N GLY A 23 8.98 -9.37 5.00
CA GLY A 23 10.28 -9.77 5.56
C GLY A 23 10.80 -8.82 6.64
N ALA A 24 10.51 -7.52 6.55
CA ALA A 24 10.84 -6.55 7.59
C ALA A 24 10.06 -6.79 8.90
N ARG A 25 8.79 -7.21 8.79
CA ARG A 25 8.00 -7.61 9.95
C ARG A 25 8.57 -8.86 10.61
N ASP A 26 8.91 -9.89 9.82
CA ASP A 26 9.51 -11.12 10.36
C ASP A 26 10.85 -10.84 11.06
N GLN A 27 11.64 -9.92 10.52
CA GLN A 27 12.88 -9.43 11.13
C GLN A 27 12.65 -8.79 12.49
N ILE A 28 11.63 -7.93 12.64
CA ILE A 28 11.24 -7.36 13.94
C ILE A 28 10.86 -8.48 14.92
N GLU A 29 10.02 -9.43 14.51
CA GLU A 29 9.59 -10.56 15.36
C GLU A 29 10.77 -11.46 15.80
N SER A 30 11.82 -11.55 14.97
CA SER A 30 13.05 -12.28 15.27
C SER A 30 14.10 -11.51 16.10
N GLY A 31 13.80 -10.26 16.50
CA GLY A 31 14.72 -9.42 17.26
C GLY A 31 15.85 -8.79 16.43
N GLN A 32 15.70 -8.73 15.11
CA GLN A 32 16.63 -8.08 14.17
C GLN A 32 15.92 -6.94 13.42
N PRO A 33 15.43 -5.90 14.13
CA PRO A 33 14.61 -4.85 13.51
C PRO A 33 15.39 -4.09 12.41
N PRO A 34 14.80 -3.89 11.22
CA PRO A 34 15.41 -3.07 10.18
C PRO A 34 15.61 -1.62 10.63
N PRO A 35 16.61 -0.90 10.08
CA PRO A 35 16.79 0.51 10.40
C PRO A 35 15.59 1.34 9.91
N LYS A 36 15.30 2.46 10.57
CA LYS A 36 14.16 3.35 10.25
C LYS A 36 14.13 3.74 8.76
N GLU A 37 15.29 3.95 8.17
CA GLU A 37 15.50 4.35 6.78
C GLU A 37 14.93 3.34 5.78
N PHE A 38 14.85 2.06 6.14
CA PHE A 38 14.17 1.05 5.34
C PHE A 38 12.69 1.42 5.17
N PHE A 39 12.01 1.69 6.28
CA PHE A 39 10.59 2.03 6.29
C PHE A 39 10.33 3.39 5.63
N GLU A 40 11.21 4.38 5.83
CA GLU A 40 11.09 5.68 5.14
C GLU A 40 11.11 5.52 3.62
N LYS A 41 12.04 4.72 3.08
CA LYS A 41 12.12 4.43 1.65
C LYS A 41 10.90 3.65 1.15
N ALA A 42 10.45 2.66 1.90
CA ALA A 42 9.26 1.89 1.55
C ALA A 42 8.01 2.78 1.52
N LEU A 43 7.81 3.63 2.53
CA LEU A 43 6.69 4.58 2.58
C LEU A 43 6.77 5.61 1.46
N GLN A 44 7.97 6.09 1.10
CA GLN A 44 8.15 6.97 -0.05
C GLN A 44 7.74 6.28 -1.34
N PHE A 45 8.21 5.06 -1.59
CA PHE A 45 7.85 4.31 -2.78
C PHE A 45 6.34 4.05 -2.84
N LEU A 46 5.74 3.56 -1.76
CA LEU A 46 4.33 3.21 -1.72
C LEU A 46 3.41 4.45 -1.78
N GLY A 47 3.81 5.54 -1.14
CA GLY A 47 3.07 6.81 -1.19
C GLY A 47 3.16 7.50 -2.54
N GLU A 48 4.32 7.51 -3.18
CA GLU A 48 4.49 8.13 -4.49
C GLU A 48 4.05 7.19 -5.62
N PHE A 49 4.71 6.05 -5.77
CA PHE A 49 4.51 5.14 -6.89
C PHE A 49 3.17 4.40 -6.83
N ALA A 50 2.87 3.71 -5.71
CA ALA A 50 1.65 2.91 -5.63
C ALA A 50 0.41 3.82 -5.55
N ASP A 51 0.44 4.86 -4.73
CA ASP A 51 -0.72 5.71 -4.55
C ASP A 51 -0.82 6.85 -5.59
N LYS A 52 0.07 7.84 -5.53
CA LYS A 52 -0.06 9.05 -6.37
C LYS A 52 0.08 8.79 -7.87
N PHE A 53 0.79 7.74 -8.28
CA PHE A 53 0.95 7.38 -9.69
C PHE A 53 0.03 6.23 -10.13
N HIS A 54 0.12 5.07 -9.49
CA HIS A 54 -0.61 3.88 -9.95
C HIS A 54 -2.12 3.97 -9.64
N HIS A 55 -2.52 4.10 -8.36
CA HIS A 55 -3.94 4.24 -8.01
C HIS A 55 -4.59 5.46 -8.66
N PHE A 56 -3.84 6.54 -8.89
CA PHE A 56 -4.36 7.70 -9.64
C PHE A 56 -4.85 7.31 -11.03
N LYS A 57 -4.09 6.51 -11.78
CA LYS A 57 -4.53 6.06 -13.12
C LYS A 57 -5.75 5.16 -13.04
N GLU A 58 -5.83 4.32 -12.02
CA GLU A 58 -7.01 3.48 -11.81
C GLU A 58 -8.24 4.34 -11.47
N GLU A 59 -8.15 5.19 -10.46
CA GLU A 59 -9.26 5.98 -9.96
C GLU A 59 -9.75 7.06 -10.92
N TYR A 60 -8.83 7.80 -11.56
CA TYR A 60 -9.18 8.95 -12.38
C TYR A 60 -9.39 8.61 -13.85
N LEU A 61 -8.83 7.49 -14.34
CA LEU A 61 -8.97 7.09 -15.74
C LEU A 61 -9.73 5.77 -15.87
N MET A 62 -9.18 4.67 -15.34
CA MET A 62 -9.70 3.33 -15.64
C MET A 62 -11.10 3.10 -15.08
N PHE A 63 -11.32 3.39 -13.79
CA PHE A 63 -12.59 3.13 -13.11
C PHE A 63 -13.73 3.94 -13.71
N GLY A 64 -13.51 5.24 -13.99
CA GLY A 64 -14.53 6.08 -14.62
C GLY A 64 -14.91 5.58 -16.03
N LEU A 65 -13.93 5.21 -16.84
CA LEU A 65 -14.17 4.66 -18.18
C LEU A 65 -14.85 3.30 -18.13
N LEU A 66 -14.50 2.45 -17.16
CA LEU A 66 -15.10 1.12 -17.00
C LEU A 66 -16.57 1.23 -16.57
N ALA A 67 -16.88 2.09 -15.60
CA ALA A 67 -18.25 2.37 -15.16
C ALA A 67 -19.13 2.84 -16.32
N LEU A 68 -18.64 3.82 -17.10
CA LEU A 68 -19.34 4.33 -18.27
C LEU A 68 -19.58 3.26 -19.33
N LYS A 69 -18.52 2.50 -19.69
CA LYS A 69 -18.59 1.46 -20.74
C LYS A 69 -19.50 0.30 -20.36
N LYS A 70 -19.72 0.07 -19.07
CA LYS A 70 -20.48 -1.06 -18.53
C LYS A 70 -21.81 -0.63 -17.91
N GLU A 71 -22.24 0.59 -18.19
CA GLU A 71 -23.56 1.12 -17.80
C GLU A 71 -23.83 0.92 -16.29
N GLY A 72 -22.81 1.17 -15.46
CA GLY A 72 -22.91 1.08 -13.99
C GLY A 72 -22.81 -0.33 -13.40
N ALA A 73 -22.68 -1.39 -14.21
CA ALA A 73 -22.59 -2.77 -13.72
C ALA A 73 -21.39 -3.03 -12.77
N PHE A 74 -20.38 -2.17 -12.79
CA PHE A 74 -19.19 -2.26 -11.94
C PHE A 74 -19.11 -1.19 -10.85
N ASP A 75 -20.14 -0.37 -10.64
CA ASP A 75 -20.07 0.75 -9.68
C ASP A 75 -19.84 0.26 -8.24
N GLY A 76 -20.50 -0.82 -7.83
CA GLY A 76 -20.29 -1.46 -6.53
C GLY A 76 -18.84 -1.93 -6.34
N PRO A 77 -18.31 -2.82 -7.21
CA PRO A 77 -16.91 -3.23 -7.19
C PRO A 77 -15.92 -2.05 -7.22
N ILE A 78 -16.14 -1.05 -8.08
CA ILE A 78 -15.28 0.16 -8.15
C ILE A 78 -15.30 0.92 -6.82
N GLY A 79 -16.47 1.08 -6.20
CA GLY A 79 -16.59 1.70 -4.88
C GLY A 79 -15.80 0.95 -3.81
N ALA A 80 -15.83 -0.38 -3.83
CA ALA A 80 -15.04 -1.21 -2.92
C ALA A 80 -13.52 -1.04 -3.14
N LEU A 81 -13.06 -0.98 -4.40
CA LEU A 81 -11.66 -0.74 -4.73
C LEU A 81 -11.18 0.64 -4.25
N ARG A 82 -11.96 1.71 -4.48
CA ARG A 82 -11.65 3.06 -3.97
C ARG A 82 -11.54 3.08 -2.44
N TYR A 83 -12.47 2.42 -1.76
CA TYR A 83 -12.43 2.31 -0.31
C TYR A 83 -11.17 1.56 0.18
N GLN A 84 -10.73 0.53 -0.53
CA GLN A 84 -9.47 -0.15 -0.24
C GLN A 84 -8.27 0.79 -0.42
N HIS A 85 -8.22 1.61 -1.48
CA HIS A 85 -7.16 2.62 -1.64
C HIS A 85 -7.12 3.61 -0.48
N GLU A 86 -8.28 4.13 -0.06
CA GLU A 86 -8.37 5.04 1.10
C GLU A 86 -7.85 4.40 2.39
N ARG A 87 -8.16 3.11 2.62
CA ARG A 87 -7.62 2.37 3.76
C ARG A 87 -6.11 2.19 3.67
N CYS A 88 -5.58 1.91 2.47
CA CYS A 88 -4.14 1.81 2.26
C CYS A 88 -3.43 3.14 2.58
N ARG A 89 -3.99 4.28 2.15
CA ARG A 89 -3.49 5.63 2.48
C ARG A 89 -3.46 5.88 3.99
N LYS A 90 -4.50 5.46 4.71
CA LYS A 90 -4.56 5.56 6.17
C LYS A 90 -3.42 4.76 6.82
N CYS A 91 -3.20 3.51 6.40
CA CYS A 91 -2.09 2.71 6.93
C CYS A 91 -0.72 3.36 6.67
N LEU A 92 -0.47 3.88 5.46
CA LEU A 92 0.78 4.61 5.15
C LEU A 92 0.99 5.81 6.07
N ASN A 93 -0.07 6.59 6.33
CA ASN A 93 0.00 7.75 7.22
C ASN A 93 0.30 7.36 8.68
N GLU A 94 -0.33 6.31 9.20
CA GLU A 94 -0.09 5.87 10.58
C GLU A 94 1.31 5.26 10.75
N MET A 95 1.81 4.50 9.76
CA MET A 95 3.19 4.03 9.75
C MET A 95 4.18 5.20 9.73
N ALA A 96 3.94 6.22 8.91
CA ALA A 96 4.81 7.41 8.84
C ALA A 96 4.90 8.13 10.20
N LYS A 97 3.78 8.26 10.91
CA LYS A 97 3.73 8.89 12.24
C LYS A 97 4.47 8.08 13.31
N SER A 98 4.48 6.74 13.20
CA SER A 98 5.14 5.88 14.19
C SER A 98 6.66 5.76 14.00
N LEU A 99 7.21 6.10 12.82
CA LEU A 99 8.63 5.90 12.53
C LEU A 99 9.60 6.60 13.48
N LYS A 100 9.22 7.76 14.05
CA LYS A 100 10.08 8.42 15.05
C LYS A 100 10.16 7.59 16.33
N GLY A 101 9.02 7.21 16.90
CA GLY A 101 8.98 6.40 18.12
C GLY A 101 9.59 5.01 17.91
N TYR A 102 9.42 4.41 16.73
CA TYR A 102 10.09 3.16 16.36
C TYR A 102 11.62 3.27 16.49
N ALA A 103 12.21 4.35 15.97
CA ALA A 103 13.65 4.58 16.06
C ALA A 103 14.12 4.88 17.49
N ASP A 104 13.25 5.47 18.31
CA ASP A 104 13.52 5.79 19.72
C ASP A 104 13.27 4.58 20.65
N GLY A 105 12.80 3.44 20.13
CA GLY A 105 12.51 2.22 20.90
C GLY A 105 11.19 2.24 21.68
N ASP A 106 10.21 3.03 21.23
CA ASP A 106 8.87 3.11 21.85
C ASP A 106 7.99 1.92 21.42
N ASP A 107 7.59 1.10 22.40
CA ASP A 107 6.73 -0.08 22.22
C ASP A 107 5.37 0.25 21.58
N ILE A 108 4.78 1.41 21.88
CA ILE A 108 3.50 1.85 21.31
C ILE A 108 3.68 2.16 19.83
N ALA A 109 4.77 2.85 19.48
CA ALA A 109 5.10 3.16 18.10
C ALA A 109 5.44 1.90 17.28
N LEU A 110 6.16 0.95 17.89
CA LEU A 110 6.44 -0.36 17.29
C LEU A 110 5.14 -1.12 17.00
N THR A 111 4.24 -1.20 17.98
CA THR A 111 2.93 -1.86 17.82
C THR A 111 2.12 -1.20 16.70
N THR A 112 2.07 0.13 16.68
CA THR A 112 1.37 0.89 15.63
C THR A 112 1.95 0.62 14.24
N LEU A 113 3.28 0.53 14.12
CA LEU A 113 3.96 0.19 12.87
C LEU A 113 3.57 -1.21 12.39
N LEU A 114 3.66 -2.21 13.27
CA LEU A 114 3.37 -3.62 12.95
C LEU A 114 1.92 -3.86 12.54
N GLU A 115 0.97 -3.26 13.26
CA GLU A 115 -0.46 -3.37 12.94
C GLU A 115 -0.78 -2.79 11.57
N ASN A 116 -0.24 -1.61 11.27
CA ASN A 116 -0.47 -0.95 9.98
C ASN A 116 0.27 -1.63 8.83
N LEU A 117 1.47 -2.19 9.06
CA LEU A 117 2.17 -3.04 8.09
C LEU A 117 1.32 -4.25 7.72
N ALA A 118 0.85 -5.00 8.72
CA ALA A 118 0.03 -6.20 8.51
C ALA A 118 -1.29 -5.87 7.78
N ALA A 119 -1.96 -4.79 8.18
CA ALA A 119 -3.17 -4.32 7.53
C ALA A 119 -2.92 -3.91 6.08
N TYR A 120 -1.87 -3.13 5.80
CA TYR A 120 -1.51 -2.65 4.46
C TYR A 120 -1.19 -3.81 3.52
N ILE A 121 -0.30 -4.73 3.92
CA ILE A 121 0.09 -5.91 3.13
C ILE A 121 -1.14 -6.76 2.80
N SER A 122 -1.98 -7.03 3.82
CA SER A 122 -3.17 -7.87 3.64
C SER A 122 -4.24 -7.21 2.77
N LEU A 123 -4.36 -5.89 2.80
CA LEU A 123 -5.28 -5.15 1.93
C LEU A 123 -4.80 -5.18 0.48
N LEU A 124 -3.56 -4.79 0.20
CA LEU A 124 -3.08 -4.71 -1.18
C LEU A 124 -2.94 -6.07 -1.87
N ARG A 125 -2.52 -7.12 -1.15
CA ARG A 125 -2.47 -8.48 -1.74
C ARG A 125 -3.85 -9.03 -2.14
N ARG A 126 -4.94 -8.53 -1.53
CA ARG A 126 -6.32 -8.88 -1.91
C ARG A 126 -6.91 -7.94 -2.95
N HIS A 127 -6.34 -6.75 -3.07
CA HIS A 127 -6.76 -5.72 -4.00
C HIS A 127 -6.25 -6.02 -5.42
N ILE A 128 -4.96 -6.37 -5.51
CA ILE A 128 -4.26 -6.77 -6.74
C ILE A 128 -4.64 -8.21 -7.10
#